data_AF-A0A3N0BNK9-F1
#
_entry.id   AF-A0A3N0BNK9-F1
#
_cell.length_a   1.000
_cell.length_b   1.000
_cell.length_c   1.000
_cell.angle_alpha   90.00
_cell.angle_beta   90.00
_cell.angle_gamma   90.00
#
_symmetry.space_group_name_H-M   'P 1'
#
loop_
_entity.id
_entity.type
_entity.pdbx_description
1 polymer ?
#
loop_
_entity_poly.entity_id
_entity_poly.type
_entity_poly.pdbx_seq_one_letter_code
_entity_poly.pdbx_strand_id
1 'polypeptide(L)'
;MENFRLYRFFKAFVIIGFLTMVCFFAFASEDRHVFASNLFLRTLADLYSFFQFPTHTFLFNFLGSHLGLYFFGLVINSAFYAFIIESGIAIETSYRDKKKKQQV
;
A
#
# COMPACT_ATOMS: atom_id res chain seq x y z
N MET A 1 -19.71 -7.30 8.93
CA MET A 1 -18.83 -6.16 8.62
C MET A 1 -19.61 -4.86 8.81
N GLU A 2 -20.05 -4.54 10.03
CA GLU A 2 -20.98 -3.40 10.26
C GLU A 2 -20.29 -2.03 10.37
N ASN A 3 -18.97 -1.97 10.42
CA ASN A 3 -18.21 -0.73 10.60
C ASN A 3 -17.23 -0.42 9.46
N PHE A 4 -17.47 -0.91 8.24
CA PHE A 4 -16.64 -0.52 7.09
C PHE A 4 -17.03 0.88 6.64
N ARG A 5 -16.12 1.86 6.78
CA ARG A 5 -16.38 3.24 6.36
C ARG A 5 -15.63 3.53 5.07
N LEU A 6 -16.37 3.65 3.97
CA LEU A 6 -15.86 4.03 2.65
C LEU A 6 -14.94 5.26 2.70
N TYR A 7 -15.26 6.25 3.54
CA TYR A 7 -14.42 7.44 3.74
C TYR A 7 -13.01 7.12 4.27
N ARG A 8 -12.90 6.22 5.26
CA ARG A 8 -11.61 5.83 5.84
C ARG A 8 -10.81 4.98 4.85
N PHE A 9 -11.48 4.08 4.14
CA PHE A 9 -10.88 3.32 3.04
C PHE A 9 -10.30 4.25 1.97
N PHE A 10 -11.07 5.22 1.48
CA PHE A 10 -10.60 6.15 0.45
C PHE A 10 -9.43 7.00 0.93
N LYS A 11 -9.47 7.46 2.20
CA LYS A 11 -8.35 8.18 2.81
C LYS A 11 -7.08 7.31 2.87
N ALA A 12 -7.20 6.07 3.33
CA ALA A 12 -6.07 5.13 3.38
C ALA A 12 -5.54 4.81 1.97
N PHE A 13 -6.43 4.65 0.99
CA PHE A 13 -6.09 4.45 -0.41
C PHE A 13 -5.29 5.61 -0.99
N VAL A 14 -5.73 6.86 -0.79
CA VAL A 14 -5.02 8.05 -1.27
C VAL A 14 -3.64 8.17 -0.60
N ILE A 15 -3.55 7.94 0.72
CA ILE A 15 -2.28 8.01 1.46
C ILE A 15 -1.31 6.94 0.96
N ILE A 16 -1.76 5.69 0.83
CA ILE A 16 -0.92 4.59 0.35
C ILE A 16 -0.54 4.83 -1.10
N GLY A 17 -1.47 5.22 -1.98
CA GLY A 17 -1.19 5.50 -3.38
C GLY A 17 -0.15 6.62 -3.56
N PHE A 18 -0.27 7.69 -2.78
CA PHE A 18 0.73 8.77 -2.77
C PHE A 18 2.09 8.27 -2.28
N LEU A 19 2.12 7.49 -1.19
CA LEU A 19 3.34 6.91 -0.67
C LEU A 19 4.00 5.97 -1.68
N THR A 20 3.22 5.11 -2.35
CA THR A 20 3.70 4.21 -3.41
C THR A 20 4.29 4.98 -4.57
N MET A 21 3.70 6.12 -4.97
CA MET A 21 4.28 7.00 -6.00
C MET A 21 5.63 7.59 -5.57
N VAL A 22 5.74 8.09 -4.33
CA VAL A 22 7.01 8.60 -3.80
C VAL A 22 8.08 7.48 -3.78
N CYS A 23 7.70 6.28 -3.35
CA CYS A 23 8.58 5.12 -3.35
C CYS A 23 9.00 4.70 -4.77
N PHE A 24 8.10 4.79 -5.75
CA PHE A 24 8.42 4.54 -7.17
C PHE A 24 9.48 5.51 -7.70
N PHE A 25 9.34 6.81 -7.43
CA PHE A 25 10.36 7.79 -7.82
C PHE A 25 11.70 7.54 -7.13
N ALA A 26 11.69 7.14 -5.85
CA ALA A 26 12.91 6.78 -5.13
C ALA A 26 13.59 5.55 -5.77
N PHE A 27 12.84 4.50 -6.07
CA PHE A 27 13.34 3.31 -6.78
C PHE A 27 13.92 3.66 -8.17
N ALA A 28 13.18 4.43 -8.98
CA ALA A 28 13.65 4.88 -10.29
C ALA A 28 14.91 5.76 -10.22
N SER A 29 15.13 6.44 -9.08
CA SER A 29 16.32 7.26 -8.84
C SER A 29 17.54 6.45 -8.39
N GLU A 30 17.32 5.32 -7.69
CA GLU A 30 18.37 4.39 -7.27
C GLU A 30 18.96 3.63 -8.47
N ASP A 31 18.10 3.17 -9.40
CA ASP A 31 18.53 2.50 -10.63
C ASP A 31 19.45 3.35 -11.52
N ARG A 32 19.33 4.68 -11.42
CA ARG A 32 20.18 5.62 -12.16
C ARG A 32 21.47 6.00 -11.42
N HIS A 33 21.73 5.42 -10.25
CA HIS A 33 22.85 5.73 -9.35
C HIS A 33 22.98 7.22 -8.97
N VAL A 34 21.93 8.02 -9.15
CA VAL A 34 21.99 9.48 -8.96
C VAL A 34 22.11 9.86 -7.48
N PHE A 35 21.68 8.98 -6.57
CA PHE A 35 21.63 9.24 -5.12
C PHE A 35 22.05 8.04 -4.24
N ALA A 36 23.03 7.25 -4.70
CA ALA A 36 23.46 5.99 -4.05
C ALA A 36 23.93 6.12 -2.58
N SER A 37 24.19 7.33 -2.06
CA SER A 37 24.63 7.56 -0.67
C SER A 37 23.50 7.88 0.31
N ASN A 38 22.27 8.11 -0.14
CA ASN A 38 21.17 8.56 0.71
C ASN A 38 20.37 7.36 1.27
N LEU A 39 20.66 6.99 2.52
CA LEU A 39 19.94 5.94 3.28
C LEU A 39 18.41 6.06 3.18
N PHE A 40 17.87 7.28 3.23
CA PHE A 40 16.43 7.52 3.14
C PHE A 40 15.82 7.06 1.80
N LEU A 41 16.49 7.35 0.68
CA LEU A 41 16.01 6.95 -0.65
C LEU A 41 16.09 5.44 -0.84
N ARG A 42 17.12 4.81 -0.30
CA ARG A 42 17.27 3.35 -0.31
C ARG A 42 16.15 2.65 0.47
N THR A 43 15.81 3.14 1.66
CA THR A 43 14.69 2.59 2.43
C THR A 43 13.35 2.76 1.70
N LEU A 44 13.15 3.88 0.99
CA LEU A 44 11.94 4.10 0.18
C LEU A 44 11.87 3.15 -1.03
N ALA A 45 13.01 2.85 -1.66
CA ALA A 45 13.10 1.89 -2.75
C ALA A 45 12.86 0.44 -2.28
N ASP A 46 13.39 0.06 -1.12
CA ASP A 46 13.07 -1.24 -0.49
C ASP A 46 11.58 -1.32 -0.15
N LEU A 47 10.99 -0.24 0.36
CA LEU A 47 9.56 -0.16 0.65
C LEU A 47 8.71 -0.22 -0.63
N TYR A 48 9.23 0.28 -1.76
CA TYR A 48 8.57 0.14 -3.05
C TYR A 48 8.43 -1.33 -3.47
N SER A 49 9.48 -2.12 -3.26
CA SER A 49 9.46 -3.57 -3.54
C SER A 49 8.38 -4.28 -2.71
N PHE A 50 8.13 -3.83 -1.47
CA PHE A 50 7.00 -4.30 -0.68
C PHE A 50 5.65 -3.89 -1.28
N PHE A 51 5.48 -2.63 -1.70
CA PHE A 51 4.23 -2.15 -2.31
C PHE A 51 3.92 -2.77 -3.68
N GLN A 52 4.92 -3.34 -4.36
CA GLN A 52 4.72 -4.11 -5.59
C GLN A 52 4.08 -5.49 -5.36
N PHE A 53 4.20 -6.05 -4.16
CA PHE A 53 3.49 -7.26 -3.78
C PHE A 53 2.01 -6.94 -3.50
N PRO A 54 1.06 -7.85 -3.82
CA PRO A 54 1.20 -9.13 -4.51
C PRO A 54 1.16 -9.03 -6.05
N THR A 55 0.54 -8.00 -6.60
CA THR A 55 0.11 -8.00 -8.02
C THR A 55 1.30 -8.04 -8.98
N HIS A 56 2.35 -7.26 -8.74
CA HIS A 56 3.54 -7.27 -9.59
C HIS A 56 4.44 -8.47 -9.36
N THR A 57 4.36 -9.14 -8.21
CA THR A 57 5.13 -10.34 -7.94
C THR A 57 4.51 -11.57 -8.60
N PHE A 58 3.17 -11.71 -8.57
CA PHE A 58 2.48 -12.85 -9.16
C PHE A 58 2.20 -12.70 -10.67
N LEU A 59 1.95 -11.47 -11.13
CA LEU A 59 1.60 -11.18 -12.52
C LEU A 59 2.69 -10.40 -13.25
N PHE A 60 3.94 -10.47 -12.79
CA PHE A 60 5.08 -9.74 -13.38
C PHE A 60 5.16 -9.90 -14.90
N ASN A 61 5.02 -11.12 -15.40
CA ASN A 61 5.12 -11.43 -16.83
C ASN A 61 3.97 -10.81 -17.65
N PHE A 62 2.81 -10.57 -17.04
CA PHE A 62 1.64 -10.00 -17.70
C PHE A 62 1.61 -8.48 -17.60
N LEU A 63 1.94 -7.94 -16.42
CA LEU A 63 1.90 -6.50 -16.13
C LEU A 63 3.17 -5.78 -16.61
N GLY A 64 4.31 -6.48 -16.64
CA GLY A 64 5.60 -5.92 -17.06
C GLY A 64 5.69 -5.63 -18.56
N SER A 65 4.85 -6.26 -19.38
CA SER A 65 4.84 -6.04 -20.83
C SER A 65 4.20 -4.72 -21.25
N HIS A 66 3.39 -4.10 -20.40
CA HIS A 66 2.70 -2.85 -20.72
C HIS A 66 2.74 -1.87 -19.54
N LEU A 67 3.30 -0.68 -19.79
CA LEU A 67 3.45 0.38 -18.80
C LEU A 67 2.10 0.81 -18.16
N GLY A 68 1.00 0.79 -18.93
CA GLY A 68 -0.34 1.06 -18.40
C GLY A 68 -0.85 -0.02 -17.45
N LEU A 69 -0.60 -1.29 -17.77
CA LEU A 69 -0.95 -2.43 -16.90
C LEU A 69 -0.10 -2.41 -15.63
N TYR A 70 1.16 -2.00 -15.73
CA TYR A 70 2.04 -1.83 -14.58
C TYR A 70 1.44 -0.84 -13.55
N PHE A 71 1.04 0.35 -14.00
CA PHE A 71 0.39 1.32 -13.10
C PHE A 71 -0.94 0.81 -12.55
N PHE A 72 -1.72 0.08 -13.36
CA PHE A 72 -2.97 -0.53 -12.90
C PHE A 72 -2.73 -1.54 -11.77
N GLY A 73 -1.66 -2.36 -11.86
CA GLY A 73 -1.25 -3.27 -10.80
C GLY A 73 -0.87 -2.55 -9.50
N LEU A 74 -0.23 -1.37 -9.58
CA LEU A 74 0.07 -0.56 -8.40
C LEU A 74 -1.20 -0.01 -7.74
N VAL A 75 -2.16 0.46 -8.55
CA VAL A 75 -3.46 0.92 -8.05
C VAL A 75 -4.20 -0.20 -7.33
N ILE A 76 -4.20 -1.41 -7.89
CA ILE A 76 -4.80 -2.59 -7.24
C ILE A 76 -4.09 -2.91 -5.92
N ASN A 77 -2.75 -2.90 -5.89
CA ASN A 77 -2.00 -3.10 -4.65
C ASN A 77 -2.37 -2.05 -3.59
N SER A 78 -2.40 -0.76 -3.95
CA SER A 78 -2.79 0.30 -3.02
C SER A 78 -4.21 0.10 -2.50
N ALA A 79 -5.15 -0.34 -3.35
CA ALA A 79 -6.52 -0.68 -2.93
C ALA A 79 -6.55 -1.87 -1.99
N PHE A 80 -5.74 -2.90 -2.24
CA PHE A 80 -5.60 -4.07 -1.39
C PHE A 80 -5.03 -3.72 -0.01
N TYR A 81 -3.96 -2.94 0.05
CA TYR A 81 -3.39 -2.46 1.32
C TYR A 81 -4.38 -1.57 2.09
N ALA A 82 -5.09 -0.67 1.41
CA ALA A 82 -6.13 0.14 2.05
C ALA A 82 -7.27 -0.71 2.61
N PHE A 83 -7.62 -1.79 1.91
CA PHE A 83 -8.64 -2.73 2.37
C PHE A 83 -8.19 -3.50 3.63
N ILE A 84 -6.93 -3.96 3.66
CA ILE A 84 -6.35 -4.63 4.83
C ILE A 84 -6.35 -3.69 6.04
N ILE A 85 -5.91 -2.44 5.86
CA ILE A 85 -5.86 -1.45 6.95
C ILE A 85 -7.26 -1.18 7.50
N GLU A 86 -8.25 -0.90 6.64
CA GLU A 86 -9.62 -0.65 7.10
C GLU A 86 -10.22 -1.88 7.77
N SER A 87 -9.91 -3.09 7.26
CA SER A 87 -10.34 -4.35 7.89
C SER A 87 -9.73 -4.51 9.29
N GLY A 88 -8.44 -4.23 9.45
CA GLY A 88 -7.76 -4.27 10.75
C GLY A 88 -8.36 -3.29 11.76
N ILE A 89 -8.60 -2.04 11.34
CA ILE A 89 -9.24 -1.01 12.18
C ILE A 89 -10.68 -1.41 12.54
N ALA A 90 -11.45 -1.95 11.58
CA ALA A 90 -12.82 -2.40 11.82
C ALA A 90 -12.87 -3.58 12.82
N ILE A 91 -11.90 -4.49 12.76
CA ILE A 91 -11.76 -5.59 13.72
C ILE A 91 -11.40 -5.04 15.10
N GLU A 92 -10.40 -4.17 15.20
CA GLU A 92 -9.95 -3.59 16.48
C GLU A 92 -11.08 -2.82 17.19
N THR A 93 -11.80 -1.97 16.46
CA THR A 93 -12.96 -1.24 16.98
C THR A 93 -14.05 -2.20 17.49
N SER A 94 -14.32 -3.27 16.74
CA SER A 94 -15.29 -4.30 17.16
C SER A 94 -14.85 -5.04 18.43
N TYR A 95 -13.55 -5.34 18.58
CA TYR A 95 -13.00 -5.93 19.80
C TYR A 95 -13.10 -4.97 20.99
N ARG A 96 -12.77 -3.69 20.78
CA ARG A 96 -12.83 -2.66 21.82
C ARG A 96 -14.26 -2.45 22.33
N ASP A 97 -15.23 -2.42 21.44
CA ASP A 97 -16.65 -2.26 21.79
C ASP A 97 -17.20 -3.47 22.55
N LYS A 98 -16.82 -4.69 22.16
CA LYS A 98 -17.15 -5.92 22.90
C LYS A 98 -16.57 -5.92 24.31
N LYS A 99 -15.29 -5.55 24.45
CA LYS A 99 -14.62 -5.45 25.76
C LYS A 99 -15.30 -4.43 26.67
N LYS A 100 -15.71 -3.27 26.12
CA LYS A 100 -16.40 -2.22 26.88
C LYS A 100 -17.78 -2.65 27.37
N LYS A 101 -18.51 -3.45 26.59
CA LYS A 101 -19.83 -4.01 26.99
C LYS A 101 -19.76 -5.12 28.05
N GLN A 102 -18.61 -5.79 28.20
CA GLN A 102 -18.40 -6.81 29.24
C GLN A 102 -17.97 -6.23 30.59
N GLN A 103 -17.61 -4.95 30.63
CA GLN A 103 -17.17 -4.24 31.84
C GLN A 103 -18.27 -3.34 32.46
N VAL A 104 -19.46 -3.34 31.86
CA VAL A 104 -20.68 -2.66 32.35
C VAL A 104 -21.67 -3.74 32.73
#